data_AF-A0A9X2DX31-F1
#
_entry.id   AF-A0A9X2DX31-F1
#
_cell.length_a   1.000
_cell.length_b   1.000
_cell.length_c   1.000
_cell.angle_alpha   90.00
_cell.angle_beta   90.00
_cell.angle_gamma   90.00
#
_symmetry.space_group_name_H-M   'P 1'
#
loop_
_entity.id
_entity.type
_entity.pdbx_description
1 polymer ?
#
loop_
_entity_poly.entity_id
_entity_poly.type
_entity_poly.pdbx_seq_one_letter_code
_entity_poly.pdbx_strand_id
1 'polypeptide(L)'
;MTPPPPPVLDSETPARPGRRRDPSRDGEILSAALDVLAETGYDGMTIDMVAARARAGKATLYRRWDSKAELVVDALACLKGADLAPDRLPDTGTLRGDLVALIRPHTIEDAERKLRIMAGVVAMISKSPELSDAVRAAIIEPRAEANRILMRRAIERGEIAADIDLETLALVTPAMVAYRVLLLRIPVDRGFLLSLIDGILLPAVGLGARD
;
A
#
# COMPACT_ATOMS: atom_id res chain seq x y z
N MET A 1 33.39 -57.74 -44.71
CA MET A 1 32.22 -56.84 -44.64
C MET A 1 31.99 -56.54 -43.16
N THR A 2 32.53 -55.42 -42.70
CA THR A 2 32.60 -55.06 -41.27
C THR A 2 31.56 -53.97 -41.02
N PRO A 3 30.72 -54.05 -39.98
CA PRO A 3 29.66 -53.07 -39.76
C PRO A 3 30.25 -51.71 -39.35
N PRO A 4 29.56 -50.59 -39.66
CA PRO A 4 30.00 -49.25 -39.27
C PRO A 4 29.91 -49.04 -37.75
N PRO A 5 30.73 -48.14 -37.18
CA PRO A 5 30.68 -47.82 -35.76
C PRO A 5 29.35 -47.16 -35.37
N PRO A 6 28.89 -47.32 -34.12
CA PRO A 6 27.67 -46.67 -33.64
C PRO A 6 27.86 -45.14 -33.56
N PRO A 7 26.78 -44.35 -33.74
CA PRO A 7 26.87 -42.90 -33.62
C PRO A 7 27.21 -42.49 -32.19
N VAL A 8 28.13 -41.53 -32.09
CA VAL A 8 28.54 -40.88 -30.84
C VAL A 8 27.37 -40.05 -30.31
N LEU A 9 27.09 -40.18 -29.02
CA LEU A 9 26.04 -39.46 -28.30
C LEU A 9 26.24 -37.94 -28.41
N ASP A 10 25.28 -37.25 -29.05
CA ASP A 10 25.10 -35.82 -28.85
C ASP A 10 24.71 -35.60 -27.38
N SER A 11 25.65 -35.03 -26.64
CA SER A 11 25.41 -34.56 -25.27
C SER A 11 24.52 -33.34 -25.38
N GLU A 12 23.23 -33.51 -25.06
CA GLU A 12 22.30 -32.40 -24.88
C GLU A 12 22.92 -31.38 -23.93
N THR A 13 23.17 -30.20 -24.49
CA THR A 13 23.66 -29.05 -23.72
C THR A 13 22.63 -28.75 -22.64
N PRO A 14 23.00 -28.70 -21.34
CA PRO A 14 22.03 -28.43 -20.29
C PRO A 14 21.41 -27.06 -20.54
N ALA A 15 20.09 -27.06 -20.71
CA ALA A 15 19.29 -25.86 -20.87
C ALA A 15 19.66 -24.86 -19.76
N ARG A 16 20.02 -23.64 -20.18
CA ARG A 16 20.38 -22.55 -19.28
C ARG A 16 19.28 -22.41 -18.21
N PRO A 17 19.59 -22.49 -16.91
CA PRO A 17 18.62 -22.28 -15.85
C PRO A 17 17.96 -20.91 -16.09
N GLY A 18 16.64 -20.88 -16.26
CA GLY A 18 15.88 -19.66 -16.47
C GLY A 18 16.31 -18.62 -15.45
N ARG A 19 16.82 -17.47 -15.95
CA ARG A 19 17.35 -16.35 -15.16
C ARG A 19 16.44 -16.14 -13.94
N ARG A 20 17.03 -16.25 -12.75
CA ARG A 20 16.33 -16.02 -11.47
C ARG A 20 15.49 -14.74 -11.59
N ARG A 21 14.21 -14.89 -11.25
CA ARG A 21 13.13 -13.91 -11.37
C ARG A 21 13.58 -12.59 -10.75
N ASP A 22 13.44 -11.51 -11.50
CA ASP A 22 13.80 -10.17 -11.05
C ASP A 22 12.58 -9.51 -10.38
N PRO A 23 12.52 -9.43 -9.04
CA PRO A 23 11.44 -8.73 -8.33
C PRO A 23 11.40 -7.23 -8.63
N SER A 24 12.46 -6.65 -9.21
CA SER A 24 12.48 -5.23 -9.62
C SER A 24 11.43 -4.91 -10.68
N ARG A 25 11.10 -5.85 -11.57
CA ARG A 25 10.10 -5.62 -12.64
C ARG A 25 8.66 -5.59 -12.14
N ASP A 26 8.38 -6.15 -10.97
CA ASP A 26 7.03 -6.16 -10.42
C ASP A 26 6.67 -4.78 -9.91
N GLY A 27 7.60 -4.11 -9.21
CA GLY A 27 7.42 -2.72 -8.79
C GLY A 27 7.12 -1.76 -9.95
N GLU A 28 7.80 -1.91 -11.09
CA GLU A 28 7.55 -1.11 -12.30
C GLU A 28 6.15 -1.35 -12.88
N ILE A 29 5.71 -2.61 -12.95
CA ILE A 29 4.38 -2.98 -13.46
C ILE A 29 3.28 -2.49 -12.52
N LEU A 30 3.46 -2.67 -11.22
CA LEU A 30 2.52 -2.22 -10.19
C LEU A 30 2.42 -0.69 -10.16
N SER A 31 3.53 0.03 -10.29
CA SER A 31 3.50 1.49 -10.42
C SER A 31 2.76 1.94 -11.68
N ALA A 32 3.02 1.30 -12.82
CA ALA A 32 2.31 1.58 -14.06
C ALA A 32 0.80 1.28 -13.95
N ALA A 33 0.42 0.22 -13.25
CA ALA A 33 -0.96 -0.12 -12.98
C ALA A 33 -1.67 0.98 -12.17
N LEU A 34 -1.00 1.53 -11.15
CA LEU A 34 -1.53 2.66 -10.37
C LEU A 34 -1.71 3.92 -11.21
N ASP A 35 -0.77 4.22 -12.11
CA ASP A 35 -0.88 5.40 -12.97
C ASP A 35 -2.04 5.26 -13.97
N VAL A 36 -2.16 4.10 -14.61
CA VAL A 36 -3.30 3.82 -15.51
C VAL A 36 -4.62 3.87 -14.73
N LEU A 37 -4.67 3.28 -13.54
CA LEU A 37 -5.85 3.34 -12.66
C LEU A 37 -6.23 4.78 -12.30
N ALA A 38 -5.24 5.64 -12.02
CA ALA A 38 -5.46 7.05 -11.69
C ALA A 38 -5.93 7.88 -12.90
N GLU A 39 -5.52 7.51 -14.11
CA GLU A 39 -5.88 8.19 -15.36
C GLU A 39 -7.27 7.81 -15.88
N THR A 40 -7.62 6.52 -15.83
CA THR A 40 -8.83 6.00 -16.50
C THR A 40 -9.87 5.40 -15.57
N GLY A 41 -9.56 5.28 -14.28
CA GLY A 41 -10.37 4.54 -13.32
C GLY A 41 -10.36 3.03 -13.60
N TYR A 42 -10.99 2.27 -12.70
CA TYR A 42 -10.97 0.80 -12.79
C TYR A 42 -11.65 0.26 -14.07
N ASP A 43 -12.77 0.85 -14.47
CA ASP A 43 -13.54 0.39 -15.64
C ASP A 43 -12.82 0.66 -16.95
N GLY A 44 -12.15 1.82 -17.07
CA GLY A 44 -11.37 2.20 -18.25
C GLY A 44 -9.99 1.55 -18.30
N MET A 45 -9.52 0.94 -17.21
CA MET A 45 -8.22 0.27 -17.15
C MET A 45 -8.24 -1.08 -17.87
N THR A 46 -7.23 -1.32 -18.70
CA THR A 46 -6.98 -2.60 -19.37
C THR A 46 -5.56 -3.10 -19.11
N ILE A 47 -5.36 -4.43 -19.12
CA ILE A 47 -4.04 -5.05 -18.99
C ILE A 47 -3.09 -4.59 -20.11
N ASP A 48 -3.61 -4.30 -21.30
CA ASP A 48 -2.82 -3.81 -22.43
C ASP A 48 -2.25 -2.41 -22.18
N MET A 49 -3.05 -1.51 -21.58
CA MET A 49 -2.57 -0.18 -21.18
C MET A 49 -1.45 -0.28 -20.14
N VAL A 50 -1.59 -1.17 -19.15
CA VAL A 50 -0.54 -1.39 -18.14
C VAL A 50 0.71 -1.97 -18.77
N ALA A 51 0.58 -3.00 -19.62
CA ALA A 51 1.69 -3.61 -20.33
C ALA A 51 2.47 -2.59 -21.17
N ALA A 52 1.75 -1.74 -21.91
CA ALA A 52 2.35 -0.65 -22.70
C ALA A 52 3.08 0.36 -21.80
N ARG A 53 2.46 0.80 -20.69
CA ARG A 53 3.04 1.77 -19.75
C ARG A 53 4.29 1.23 -19.06
N ALA A 54 4.23 -0.02 -18.59
CA ALA A 54 5.33 -0.70 -17.91
C ALA A 54 6.42 -1.21 -18.88
N ARG A 55 6.24 -1.05 -20.19
CA ARG A 55 7.10 -1.64 -21.24
C ARG A 55 7.31 -3.14 -20.99
N ALA A 56 6.24 -3.82 -20.59
CA ALA A 56 6.22 -5.24 -20.27
C ALA A 56 5.37 -6.00 -21.31
N GLY A 57 5.73 -7.26 -21.57
CA GLY A 57 4.94 -8.10 -22.47
C GLY A 57 3.64 -8.56 -21.80
N LYS A 58 2.52 -8.60 -22.53
CA LYS A 58 1.21 -9.05 -22.02
C LYS A 58 1.26 -10.43 -21.35
N ALA A 59 2.01 -11.37 -21.91
CA ALA A 59 2.23 -12.70 -21.33
C ALA A 59 2.97 -12.68 -19.98
N THR A 60 3.75 -11.63 -19.70
CA THR A 60 4.39 -11.46 -18.38
C THR A 60 3.36 -11.06 -17.32
N LEU A 61 2.39 -10.21 -17.67
CA LEU A 61 1.32 -9.81 -16.75
C LEU A 61 0.40 -10.99 -16.46
N TYR A 62 -0.09 -11.70 -17.47
CA TYR A 62 -0.98 -12.86 -17.27
C TYR A 62 -0.35 -14.05 -16.54
N ARG A 63 0.99 -14.16 -16.52
CA ARG A 63 1.67 -15.21 -15.75
C ARG A 63 1.78 -14.84 -14.25
N ARG A 64 1.66 -13.56 -13.93
CA ARG A 64 1.89 -13.02 -12.59
C ARG A 64 0.60 -12.68 -11.86
N TRP A 65 -0.40 -12.22 -12.61
CA TRP A 65 -1.72 -11.89 -12.10
C TRP A 65 -2.76 -12.59 -12.98
N ASP A 66 -3.60 -13.40 -12.35
CA ASP A 66 -4.66 -14.16 -13.00
C ASP A 66 -5.81 -13.25 -13.43
N SER A 67 -5.90 -12.04 -12.87
CA SER A 67 -6.93 -11.05 -13.21
C SER A 67 -6.48 -9.59 -13.11
N LYS A 68 -7.22 -8.69 -13.78
CA LYS A 68 -7.09 -7.23 -13.59
C LYS A 68 -7.29 -6.83 -12.13
N ALA A 69 -8.22 -7.49 -11.45
CA ALA A 69 -8.52 -7.30 -10.05
C ALA A 69 -7.30 -7.57 -9.16
N GLU A 70 -6.67 -8.73 -9.33
CA GLU A 70 -5.48 -9.13 -8.57
C GLU A 70 -4.31 -8.17 -8.80
N LEU A 71 -4.07 -7.78 -10.05
CA LEU A 71 -3.07 -6.76 -10.39
C LEU A 71 -3.32 -5.44 -9.65
N VAL A 72 -4.58 -4.99 -9.61
CA VAL A 72 -4.95 -3.75 -8.93
C VAL A 72 -4.77 -3.87 -7.42
N VAL A 73 -5.14 -5.00 -6.81
CA VAL A 73 -4.95 -5.24 -5.37
C VAL A 73 -3.47 -5.18 -5.00
N ASP A 74 -2.62 -5.88 -5.73
CA ASP A 74 -1.17 -5.85 -5.50
C ASP A 74 -0.59 -4.45 -5.71
N ALA A 75 -1.06 -3.74 -6.74
CA ALA A 75 -0.63 -2.38 -7.03
C ALA A 75 -0.99 -1.43 -5.89
N LEU A 76 -2.20 -1.58 -5.34
CA LEU A 76 -2.67 -0.81 -4.20
C LEU A 76 -1.92 -1.15 -2.91
N ALA A 77 -1.53 -2.41 -2.70
CA ALA A 77 -0.71 -2.81 -1.56
C ALA A 77 0.67 -2.13 -1.58
N CYS A 78 1.26 -1.92 -2.77
CA CYS A 78 2.52 -1.20 -2.92
C CYS A 78 2.46 0.28 -2.52
N LEU A 79 1.29 0.93 -2.48
CA LEU A 79 1.18 2.35 -2.06
C LEU A 79 1.52 2.58 -0.59
N LYS A 80 1.38 1.56 0.25
CA LYS A 80 1.51 1.69 1.71
C LYS A 80 2.43 0.65 2.35
N GLY A 81 2.64 -0.49 1.69
CA GLY A 81 3.20 -1.70 2.31
C GLY A 81 4.66 -1.60 2.76
N ALA A 82 5.48 -0.70 2.20
CA ALA A 82 6.88 -0.64 2.59
C ALA A 82 7.10 0.03 3.95
N ASP A 83 6.34 1.08 4.28
CA ASP A 83 6.64 1.95 5.42
C ASP A 83 5.75 1.70 6.65
N LEU A 84 4.64 0.96 6.48
CA LEU A 84 3.73 0.59 7.57
C LEU A 84 3.91 -0.85 8.04
N ALA A 85 4.96 -1.54 7.57
CA ALA A 85 5.30 -2.86 8.04
C ALA A 85 5.60 -2.82 9.56
N PRO A 86 5.06 -3.74 10.38
CA PRO A 86 5.19 -3.71 11.84
C PRO A 86 6.61 -3.56 12.37
N ASP A 87 7.59 -4.16 11.69
CA ASP A 87 9.03 -4.13 11.99
C ASP A 87 9.70 -2.80 11.62
N ARG A 88 9.04 -1.96 10.82
CA ARG A 88 9.53 -0.65 10.36
C ARG A 88 8.83 0.53 11.01
N LEU A 89 7.88 0.28 11.91
CA LEU A 89 7.17 1.35 12.61
C LEU A 89 8.10 2.10 13.58
N PRO A 90 7.96 3.44 13.69
CA PRO A 90 8.75 4.23 14.62
C PRO A 90 8.64 3.74 16.07
N ASP A 91 9.73 3.89 16.81
CA ASP A 91 9.79 3.66 18.26
C ASP A 91 10.70 4.71 18.90
N THR A 92 10.15 5.91 19.01
CA THR A 92 10.78 7.11 19.55
C THR A 92 10.72 7.18 21.09
N GLY A 93 10.02 6.25 21.72
CA GLY A 93 9.80 6.19 23.16
C GLY A 93 8.59 7.00 23.67
N THR A 94 7.85 7.68 22.78
CA THR A 94 6.59 8.38 23.12
C THR A 94 5.56 8.19 22.02
N LEU A 95 4.28 8.08 22.38
CA LEU A 95 3.17 7.94 21.44
C LEU A 95 3.14 9.11 20.45
N ARG A 96 3.33 10.34 20.96
CA ARG A 96 3.39 11.53 20.11
C ARG A 96 4.53 11.43 19.10
N GLY A 97 5.73 11.09 19.55
CA GLY A 97 6.89 10.96 18.67
C GLY A 97 6.67 9.89 17.60
N ASP A 98 6.06 8.77 17.98
CA ASP A 98 5.77 7.66 17.07
C ASP A 98 4.76 8.06 15.99
N LEU A 99 3.65 8.70 16.38
CA LEU A 99 2.61 9.20 15.47
C LEU A 99 3.14 10.30 14.54
N VAL A 100 3.97 11.22 15.06
CA VAL A 100 4.58 12.29 14.27
C VAL A 100 5.62 11.74 13.28
N ALA A 101 6.39 10.72 13.67
CA ALA A 101 7.37 10.07 12.80
C ALA A 101 6.71 9.32 11.63
N LEU A 102 5.44 8.93 11.75
CA LEU A 102 4.63 8.41 10.64
C LEU A 102 4.15 9.48 9.65
N ILE A 103 4.32 10.78 9.94
CA ILE A 103 4.02 11.85 8.99
C ILE A 103 5.19 11.96 8.02
N ARG A 104 4.95 11.55 6.78
CA ARG A 104 5.95 11.65 5.71
C ARG A 104 5.93 13.05 5.09
N PRO A 105 7.09 13.55 4.62
CA PRO A 105 7.11 14.64 3.67
C PRO A 105 6.36 14.18 2.41
N HIS A 106 5.42 15.00 1.95
CA HIS A 106 4.72 14.77 0.71
C HIS A 106 4.85 16.03 -0.14
N THR A 107 5.17 15.87 -1.42
CA THR A 107 5.01 16.96 -2.38
C THR A 107 3.52 17.17 -2.66
N ILE A 108 3.18 18.34 -3.22
CA ILE A 108 1.80 18.60 -3.69
C ILE A 108 1.40 17.54 -4.74
N GLU A 109 2.32 17.17 -5.61
CA GLU A 109 2.10 16.16 -6.66
C GLU A 109 1.80 14.78 -6.08
N ASP A 110 2.52 14.35 -5.02
CA ASP A 110 2.24 13.09 -4.32
C ASP A 110 0.83 13.08 -3.72
N ALA A 111 0.43 14.21 -3.12
CA ALA A 111 -0.89 14.35 -2.51
C ALA A 111 -2.00 14.28 -3.56
N GLU A 112 -1.84 14.96 -4.70
CA GLU A 112 -2.78 14.93 -5.81
C GLU A 112 -2.87 13.55 -6.47
N ARG A 113 -1.73 12.88 -6.69
CA ARG A 113 -1.70 11.51 -7.23
C ARG A 113 -2.42 10.55 -6.30
N LYS A 114 -2.16 10.63 -5.00
CA LYS A 114 -2.84 9.81 -3.98
C LYS A 114 -4.35 10.07 -3.95
N LEU A 115 -4.78 11.32 -4.07
CA LEU A 115 -6.19 11.69 -4.18
C LEU A 115 -6.86 11.02 -5.39
N ARG A 116 -6.25 11.10 -6.58
CA ARG A 116 -6.78 10.47 -7.79
C ARG A 116 -6.91 8.95 -7.64
N ILE A 117 -5.88 8.30 -7.10
CA ILE A 117 -5.90 6.86 -6.84
C ILE A 117 -7.02 6.51 -5.86
N MET A 118 -7.11 7.20 -4.72
CA MET A 118 -8.14 6.92 -3.70
C MET A 118 -9.56 7.14 -4.24
N ALA A 119 -9.78 8.16 -5.07
CA ALA A 119 -11.07 8.38 -5.72
C ALA A 119 -11.43 7.23 -6.68
N GLY A 120 -10.48 6.74 -7.47
CA GLY A 120 -10.65 5.58 -8.33
C GLY A 120 -10.96 4.30 -7.55
N VAL A 121 -10.28 4.10 -6.41
CA VAL A 121 -10.53 2.98 -5.49
C VAL A 121 -11.94 3.03 -4.91
N VAL A 122 -12.40 4.19 -4.42
CA VAL A 122 -13.75 4.33 -3.86
C VAL A 122 -14.81 4.03 -4.92
N ALA A 123 -14.64 4.55 -6.13
CA ALA A 123 -15.54 4.26 -7.25
C ALA A 123 -15.57 2.76 -7.59
N MET A 124 -14.43 2.06 -7.47
CA MET A 124 -14.31 0.61 -7.67
C MET A 124 -15.04 -0.17 -6.57
N ILE A 125 -14.84 0.16 -5.28
CA ILE A 125 -15.52 -0.50 -4.15
C ILE A 125 -17.04 -0.40 -4.31
N SER A 126 -17.56 0.76 -4.72
CA SER A 126 -19.00 0.97 -4.90
C SER A 126 -19.61 0.12 -6.03
N LYS A 127 -18.82 -0.33 -7.00
CA LYS A 127 -19.29 -1.09 -8.17
C LYS A 127 -18.95 -2.58 -8.14
N SER A 128 -17.97 -2.98 -7.33
CA SER A 128 -17.46 -4.35 -7.28
C SER A 128 -17.21 -4.79 -5.83
N PRO A 129 -18.25 -5.27 -5.13
CA PRO A 129 -18.16 -5.72 -3.74
C PRO A 129 -17.08 -6.79 -3.51
N GLU A 130 -16.78 -7.61 -4.53
CA GLU A 130 -15.77 -8.67 -4.47
C GLU A 130 -14.35 -8.11 -4.30
N LEU A 131 -14.10 -6.85 -4.65
CA LEU A 131 -12.82 -6.16 -4.48
C LEU A 131 -12.76 -5.38 -3.16
N SER A 132 -13.89 -5.22 -2.46
CA SER A 132 -13.99 -4.44 -1.23
C SER A 132 -13.06 -4.97 -0.14
N ASP A 133 -13.03 -6.29 0.06
CA ASP A 133 -12.23 -6.92 1.11
C ASP A 133 -10.74 -6.82 0.83
N ALA A 134 -10.34 -7.04 -0.43
CA ALA A 134 -8.94 -6.93 -0.84
C ALA A 134 -8.44 -5.48 -0.74
N VAL A 135 -9.26 -4.51 -1.13
CA VAL A 135 -8.95 -3.08 -0.96
C VAL A 135 -8.88 -2.68 0.50
N ARG A 136 -9.81 -3.15 1.32
CA ARG A 136 -9.81 -2.92 2.77
C ARG A 136 -8.50 -3.41 3.37
N ALA A 137 -8.11 -4.65 3.07
CA ALA A 137 -6.87 -5.25 3.56
C ALA A 137 -5.62 -4.54 3.04
N ALA A 138 -5.60 -4.12 1.77
CA ALA A 138 -4.41 -3.51 1.16
C ALA A 138 -4.20 -2.03 1.51
N ILE A 139 -5.29 -1.27 1.73
CA ILE A 139 -5.22 0.20 1.86
C ILE A 139 -5.69 0.69 3.21
N ILE A 140 -6.82 0.19 3.70
CA ILE A 140 -7.50 0.76 4.85
C ILE A 140 -6.86 0.22 6.12
N GLU A 141 -6.77 -1.10 6.24
CA GLU A 141 -6.31 -1.79 7.43
C GLU A 141 -4.86 -1.49 7.83
N PRO A 142 -3.87 -1.39 6.92
CA PRO A 142 -2.47 -1.22 7.32
C PRO A 142 -2.22 0.06 8.12
N ARG A 143 -3.01 1.12 7.86
CA ARG A 143 -2.89 2.37 8.61
C ARG A 143 -3.53 2.26 10.00
N ALA A 144 -4.68 1.60 10.10
CA ALA A 144 -5.31 1.34 11.39
C ALA A 144 -4.38 0.45 12.24
N GLU A 145 -3.84 -0.62 11.66
CA GLU A 145 -2.95 -1.53 12.36
C GLU A 145 -1.64 -0.88 12.82
N ALA A 146 -1.05 -0.02 12.00
CA ALA A 146 0.10 0.78 12.44
C ALA A 146 -0.24 1.62 13.67
N ASN A 147 -1.40 2.30 13.69
CA ASN A 147 -1.84 3.06 14.85
C ASN A 147 -2.06 2.16 16.07
N ARG A 148 -2.68 0.99 15.89
CA ARG A 148 -2.88 0.01 16.97
C ARG A 148 -1.55 -0.41 17.59
N ILE A 149 -0.55 -0.74 16.76
CA ILE A 149 0.78 -1.13 17.24
C ILE A 149 1.40 -0.01 18.08
N LEU A 150 1.36 1.22 17.60
CA LEU A 150 1.92 2.37 18.33
C LEU A 150 1.20 2.63 19.65
N MET A 151 -0.14 2.54 19.67
CA MET A 151 -0.94 2.69 20.88
C MET A 151 -0.70 1.55 21.87
N ARG A 152 -0.58 0.30 21.41
CA ARG A 152 -0.20 -0.84 22.26
C ARG A 152 1.17 -0.62 22.91
N ARG A 153 2.17 -0.18 22.16
CA ARG A 153 3.49 0.16 22.73
C ARG A 153 3.39 1.26 23.79
N ALA A 154 2.55 2.27 23.58
CA ALA A 154 2.30 3.31 24.57
C ALA A 154 1.63 2.79 25.86
N ILE A 155 0.69 1.83 25.74
CA ILE A 155 0.10 1.13 26.89
C ILE A 155 1.18 0.32 27.63
N GLU A 156 1.99 -0.45 26.91
CA GLU A 156 3.07 -1.26 27.48
C GLU A 156 4.10 -0.41 28.25
N ARG A 157 4.36 0.82 27.79
CA ARG A 157 5.22 1.80 28.46
C ARG A 157 4.54 2.49 29.66
N GLY A 158 3.24 2.32 29.86
CA GLY A 158 2.45 3.03 30.87
C GLY A 158 2.21 4.50 30.54
N GLU A 159 2.34 4.89 29.26
CA GLU A 159 2.10 6.27 28.79
C GLU A 159 0.61 6.59 28.72
N ILE A 160 -0.23 5.60 28.39
CA ILE A 160 -1.69 5.71 28.29
C ILE A 160 -2.37 4.53 28.99
N ALA A 161 -3.63 4.72 29.39
CA ALA A 161 -4.40 3.69 30.09
C ALA A 161 -4.74 2.49 29.17
N ALA A 162 -4.82 1.29 29.75
CA ALA A 162 -5.11 0.06 29.00
C ALA A 162 -6.59 -0.12 28.64
N ASP A 163 -7.49 0.63 29.27
CA ASP A 163 -8.94 0.57 29.10
C ASP A 163 -9.49 1.55 28.03
N ILE A 164 -8.59 2.21 27.29
CA ILE A 164 -8.98 3.07 26.17
C ILE A 164 -9.65 2.26 25.05
N ASP A 165 -10.56 2.90 24.32
CA ASP A 165 -11.11 2.34 23.08
C ASP A 165 -10.09 2.45 21.92
N LEU A 166 -9.11 1.56 21.96
CA LEU A 166 -8.01 1.49 21.00
C LEU A 166 -8.50 1.31 19.57
N GLU A 167 -9.55 0.50 19.37
CA GLU A 167 -10.08 0.21 18.03
C GLU A 167 -10.67 1.46 17.39
N THR A 168 -11.46 2.23 18.13
CA THR A 168 -12.00 3.50 17.62
C THR A 168 -10.89 4.53 17.41
N LEU A 169 -9.96 4.66 18.36
CA LEU A 169 -8.86 5.63 18.28
C LEU A 169 -7.93 5.38 17.08
N ALA A 170 -7.64 4.11 16.78
CA ALA A 170 -6.82 3.73 15.64
C ALA A 170 -7.42 4.18 14.29
N LEU A 171 -8.75 4.35 14.22
CA LEU A 171 -9.47 4.74 13.01
C LEU A 171 -9.58 6.27 12.81
N VAL A 172 -9.36 7.08 13.85
CA VAL A 172 -9.57 8.54 13.78
C VAL A 172 -8.74 9.19 12.67
N THR A 173 -7.43 8.93 12.63
CA THR A 173 -6.55 9.51 11.61
C THR A 173 -6.93 9.10 10.19
N PRO A 174 -7.04 7.79 9.84
CA PRO A 174 -7.41 7.41 8.48
C PRO A 174 -8.82 7.89 8.11
N ALA A 175 -9.79 7.94 9.03
CA ALA A 175 -11.13 8.45 8.76
C ALA A 175 -11.14 9.95 8.43
N MET A 176 -10.45 10.78 9.24
CA MET A 176 -10.35 12.23 9.02
C MET A 176 -9.61 12.57 7.73
N VAL A 177 -8.53 11.84 7.44
CA VAL A 177 -7.80 11.94 6.17
C VAL A 177 -8.70 11.56 5.00
N ALA A 178 -9.43 10.45 5.10
CA ALA A 178 -10.34 9.99 4.05
C ALA A 178 -11.45 11.01 3.80
N TYR A 179 -12.09 11.55 4.85
CA TYR A 179 -13.12 12.59 4.73
C TYR A 179 -12.59 13.83 4.00
N ARG A 180 -11.43 14.34 4.42
CA ARG A 180 -10.81 15.54 3.85
C ARG A 180 -10.45 15.36 2.36
N VAL A 181 -9.88 14.20 2.03
CA VAL A 181 -9.42 13.88 0.67
C VAL A 181 -10.61 13.56 -0.24
N LEU A 182 -11.52 12.68 0.18
CA LEU A 182 -12.57 12.14 -0.68
C LEU A 182 -13.79 13.06 -0.78
N LEU A 183 -14.22 13.63 0.34
CA LEU A 183 -15.45 14.42 0.40
C LEU A 183 -15.17 15.92 0.26
N LEU A 184 -14.19 16.45 0.98
CA LEU A 184 -13.84 17.88 0.86
C LEU A 184 -12.94 18.18 -0.34
N ARG A 185 -12.25 17.18 -0.88
CA ARG A 185 -11.25 17.33 -1.97
C ARG A 185 -10.15 18.33 -1.62
N ILE A 186 -9.76 18.39 -0.35
CA ILE A 186 -8.69 19.25 0.16
C ILE A 186 -7.44 18.40 0.41
N PRO A 187 -6.24 18.86 -0.01
CA PRO A 187 -5.00 18.19 0.34
C PRO A 187 -4.79 18.03 1.86
N VAL A 188 -4.04 17.00 2.23
CA VAL A 188 -3.61 16.75 3.60
C VAL A 188 -2.19 17.28 3.75
N ASP A 189 -2.04 18.35 4.51
CA ASP A 189 -0.73 18.89 4.86
C ASP A 189 -0.29 18.40 6.26
N ARG A 190 0.99 18.66 6.56
CA ARG A 190 1.60 18.29 7.85
C ARG A 190 0.93 18.99 9.03
N GLY A 191 0.48 20.24 8.87
CA GLY A 191 -0.16 21.01 9.93
C GLY A 191 -1.48 20.38 10.36
N PHE A 192 -2.29 19.95 9.40
CA PHE A 192 -3.53 19.21 9.65
C PHE A 192 -3.25 17.91 10.43
N LEU A 193 -2.27 17.11 10.01
CA LEU A 193 -1.93 15.86 10.70
C LEU A 193 -1.44 16.11 12.13
N LEU A 194 -0.64 17.15 12.36
CA LEU A 194 -0.22 17.54 13.70
C LEU A 194 -1.41 17.99 14.56
N SER A 195 -2.34 18.77 14.00
CA SER A 195 -3.55 19.20 14.72
C SER A 195 -4.44 18.02 15.13
N LEU A 196 -4.52 16.96 14.31
CA LEU A 196 -5.23 15.73 14.68
C LEU A 196 -4.52 14.99 15.83
N ILE A 197 -3.19 14.90 15.79
CA ILE A 197 -2.42 14.24 16.84
C ILE A 197 -2.55 15.01 18.15
N ASP A 198 -2.20 16.30 18.13
CA ASP A 198 -2.08 17.12 19.33
C ASP A 198 -3.44 17.58 19.88
N GLY A 199 -4.43 17.79 19.01
CA GLY A 199 -5.75 18.32 19.40
C GLY A 199 -6.83 17.27 19.60
N ILE A 200 -6.64 16.03 19.11
CA ILE A 200 -7.66 14.97 19.20
C ILE A 200 -7.07 13.71 19.83
N LEU A 201 -6.05 13.12 19.21
CA LEU A 201 -5.58 11.79 19.63
C LEU A 201 -4.96 11.82 21.02
N LEU A 202 -4.00 12.70 21.27
CA LEU A 202 -3.29 12.75 22.55
C LEU A 202 -4.24 13.14 23.70
N PRO A 203 -5.09 14.19 23.58
CA PRO A 203 -6.08 14.49 24.61
C PRO A 203 -7.06 13.33 24.88
N ALA A 204 -7.51 12.62 23.84
CA ALA A 204 -8.44 11.49 23.99
C ALA A 204 -7.85 10.31 24.78
N VAL A 205 -6.52 10.19 24.85
CA VAL A 205 -5.82 9.18 25.67
C VAL A 205 -5.26 9.75 26.97
N GLY A 206 -5.66 10.97 27.35
CA GLY A 206 -5.23 11.63 28.60
C GLY A 206 -3.84 12.30 28.52
N LEU A 207 -3.25 12.36 27.33
CA LEU A 207 -2.00 13.05 27.03
C LEU A 207 -2.29 14.46 26.48
N GLY A 208 -2.85 15.34 27.30
CA GLY A 208 -3.03 16.75 26.94
C GLY A 208 -1.91 17.63 27.50
N ALA A 209 -1.73 18.83 26.93
CA ALA A 209 -1.13 19.91 27.71
C ALA A 209 -1.99 20.08 28.97
N ARG A 210 -1.47 19.66 30.12
CA ARG A 210 -2.07 20.03 31.39
C ARG A 210 -1.88 21.54 31.49
N ASP A 211 -2.99 22.28 31.48
CA ASP A 211 -3.02 23.63 32.02
C ASP A 211 -2.63 23.60 33.52
#